data_AF-A0AAW9SBD3-F1
#
_entry.id   AF-A0AAW9SBD3-F1
#
_cell.length_a   1.000
_cell.length_b   1.000
_cell.length_c   1.000
_cell.angle_alpha   90.00
_cell.angle_beta   90.00
_cell.angle_gamma   90.00
#
_symmetry.space_group_name_H-M   'P 1'
#
loop_
_entity.id
_entity.type
_entity.pdbx_description
1 polymer ?
#
loop_
_entity_poly.entity_id
_entity_poly.type
_entity_poly.pdbx_seq_one_letter_code
_entity_poly.pdbx_strand_id
1 'polypeptide(L)'
;MNSLYSIAQPSKEAIKKQVADMLASKEYDTELLPTPEALEVIQDEINIYEGHFSNKRKTEYLAVCAPGGDFPFGFYDGMPIYLLLKYNANGKLVWYKQWYAIAEVKDINNDGKSEVICKANRCKDGKCTFEYSIMSFSGKKANMIYENHSFDNSGVMDDMQLKKGDTVSKVHEVSFSDEDNDGVSELVETVLISYYDGPGKTEDKEERIVWKYRNGKFEK
;
A
#
# COMPACT_ATOMS: atom_id res chain seq x y z
N MET A 1 6.64 16.66 -39.92
CA MET A 1 6.06 16.63 -38.57
C MET A 1 5.43 15.26 -38.40
N ASN A 2 6.09 14.33 -37.71
CA ASN A 2 5.51 13.02 -37.43
C ASN A 2 4.45 13.23 -36.34
N SER A 3 3.19 12.95 -36.68
CA SER A 3 2.14 12.75 -35.69
C SER A 3 2.60 11.63 -34.76
N LEU A 4 3.08 12.03 -33.57
CA LEU A 4 3.30 11.10 -32.48
C LEU A 4 1.91 10.61 -32.11
N TYR A 5 1.54 9.43 -32.60
CA TYR A 5 0.38 8.72 -32.13
C TYR A 5 0.50 8.59 -30.61
N SER A 6 -0.24 9.41 -29.87
CA SER A 6 -0.39 9.22 -28.43
C SER A 6 -1.09 7.87 -28.27
N ILE A 7 -0.35 6.87 -27.81
CA ILE A 7 -0.96 5.59 -27.49
C ILE A 7 -1.91 5.85 -26.33
N ALA A 8 -3.17 5.44 -26.50
CA ALA A 8 -4.20 5.70 -25.52
C ALA A 8 -3.89 4.98 -24.20
N GLN A 9 -4.01 5.71 -23.11
CA GLN A 9 -4.16 5.17 -21.76
C GLN A 9 -5.16 4.00 -21.77
N PRO A 10 -4.91 2.89 -21.04
CA PRO A 10 -5.89 1.82 -20.93
C PRO A 10 -7.20 2.37 -20.35
N SER A 11 -8.33 2.10 -21.01
CA SER A 11 -9.63 2.54 -20.51
C SER A 11 -10.05 1.74 -19.28
N LYS A 12 -10.92 2.30 -18.43
CA LYS A 12 -11.45 1.59 -17.27
C LYS A 12 -12.16 0.30 -17.71
N GLU A 13 -12.92 0.31 -18.80
CA GLU A 13 -13.63 -0.86 -19.34
C GLU A 13 -12.65 -1.96 -19.79
N ALA A 14 -11.55 -1.57 -20.43
CA ALA A 14 -10.50 -2.53 -20.83
C ALA A 14 -9.84 -3.15 -19.59
N ILE A 15 -9.58 -2.36 -18.54
CA ILE A 15 -9.05 -2.84 -17.27
C ILE A 15 -10.07 -3.76 -16.58
N LYS A 16 -11.35 -3.38 -16.47
CA LYS A 16 -12.42 -4.22 -15.91
C LYS A 16 -12.46 -5.59 -16.60
N LYS A 17 -12.46 -5.60 -17.95
CA LYS A 17 -12.44 -6.84 -18.73
C LYS A 17 -11.18 -7.65 -18.45
N GLN A 18 -10.01 -7.02 -18.42
CA GLN A 18 -8.76 -7.72 -18.12
C GLN A 18 -8.75 -8.31 -16.71
N VAL A 19 -9.28 -7.60 -15.71
CA VAL A 19 -9.39 -8.07 -14.34
C VAL A 19 -10.37 -9.24 -14.24
N ALA A 20 -11.50 -9.19 -14.95
CA ALA A 20 -12.43 -10.32 -15.03
C ALA A 20 -11.81 -11.55 -15.73
N ASP A 21 -11.13 -11.34 -16.87
CA ASP A 21 -10.43 -12.39 -17.61
C ASP A 21 -9.31 -13.02 -16.77
N MET A 22 -8.55 -12.16 -16.05
CA MET A 22 -7.64 -12.58 -15.02
C MET A 22 -8.43 -13.46 -14.06
N LEU A 23 -9.43 -12.97 -13.34
CA LEU A 23 -10.26 -13.64 -12.29
C LEU A 23 -10.92 -14.98 -12.70
N ALA A 24 -11.19 -15.18 -13.99
CA ALA A 24 -11.68 -16.45 -14.52
C ALA A 24 -10.57 -17.51 -14.68
N SER A 25 -9.33 -17.11 -14.98
CA SER A 25 -8.22 -18.01 -15.32
C SER A 25 -7.52 -18.66 -14.12
N LYS A 26 -7.84 -18.27 -12.88
CA LYS A 26 -7.13 -18.60 -11.64
C LYS A 26 -5.62 -18.27 -11.65
N GLU A 27 -5.20 -17.27 -12.42
CA GLU A 27 -3.81 -16.78 -12.48
C GLU A 27 -3.34 -16.00 -11.21
N TYR A 28 -3.99 -16.19 -10.08
CA TYR A 28 -3.65 -15.55 -8.80
C TYR A 28 -3.87 -16.52 -7.65
N ASP A 29 -3.35 -16.13 -6.49
CA ASP A 29 -3.42 -16.93 -5.28
C ASP A 29 -4.88 -17.13 -4.84
N THR A 30 -5.38 -18.35 -5.01
CA THR A 30 -6.79 -18.68 -4.79
C THR A 30 -7.19 -18.74 -3.32
N GLU A 31 -6.23 -18.79 -2.39
CA GLU A 31 -6.52 -18.82 -0.95
C GLU A 31 -7.10 -17.49 -0.43
N LEU A 32 -6.98 -16.43 -1.24
CA LEU A 32 -7.25 -15.06 -0.84
C LEU A 32 -8.32 -14.39 -1.68
N LEU A 33 -9.03 -15.13 -2.54
CA LEU A 33 -9.95 -14.51 -3.49
C LEU A 33 -11.24 -13.98 -2.83
N PRO A 34 -11.72 -12.81 -3.30
CA PRO A 34 -13.08 -12.39 -3.02
C PRO A 34 -14.05 -13.42 -3.60
N THR A 35 -15.19 -13.64 -2.94
CA THR A 35 -16.26 -14.47 -3.51
C THR A 35 -16.72 -13.90 -4.86
N PRO A 36 -17.41 -14.66 -5.72
CA PRO A 36 -17.95 -14.15 -6.99
C PRO A 36 -18.71 -12.81 -6.86
N GLU A 37 -19.38 -12.59 -5.72
CA GLU A 37 -20.04 -11.33 -5.40
C GLU A 37 -19.06 -10.16 -5.28
N ALA A 38 -17.90 -10.35 -4.66
CA ALA A 38 -16.90 -9.30 -4.56
C ALA A 38 -16.14 -9.04 -5.88
N LEU A 39 -16.27 -9.90 -6.90
CA LEU A 39 -15.82 -9.62 -8.27
C LEU A 39 -16.70 -8.61 -9.01
N GLU A 40 -18.00 -8.57 -8.70
CA GLU A 40 -18.91 -7.55 -9.24
C GLU A 40 -18.58 -6.18 -8.67
N VAL A 41 -18.10 -6.14 -7.44
CA VAL A 41 -17.80 -4.94 -6.68
C VAL A 41 -16.48 -4.26 -7.11
N ILE A 42 -15.44 -5.02 -7.52
CA ILE A 42 -14.16 -4.49 -8.08
C ILE A 42 -14.35 -3.57 -9.29
N GLN A 43 -15.54 -3.61 -9.91
CA GLN A 43 -15.75 -2.98 -11.19
C GLN A 43 -16.00 -1.48 -11.09
N ASP A 44 -16.38 -0.91 -9.96
CA ASP A 44 -16.82 0.49 -9.94
C ASP A 44 -15.73 1.52 -9.53
N GLU A 45 -14.66 1.09 -8.86
CA GLU A 45 -13.62 1.98 -8.34
C GLU A 45 -12.22 1.64 -8.89
N ILE A 46 -12.01 1.96 -10.18
CA ILE A 46 -10.69 1.93 -10.81
C ILE A 46 -10.11 3.34 -10.83
N ASN A 47 -9.02 3.54 -10.08
CA ASN A 47 -8.17 4.72 -10.15
C ASN A 47 -6.99 4.45 -11.06
N ILE A 48 -6.75 5.32 -12.04
CA ILE A 48 -5.62 5.19 -12.97
C ILE A 48 -4.68 6.36 -12.74
N TYR A 49 -3.44 6.05 -12.42
CA TYR A 49 -2.35 7.00 -12.24
C TYR A 49 -1.46 6.98 -13.47
N GLU A 50 -1.28 8.14 -14.09
CA GLU A 50 -0.28 8.36 -15.13
C GLU A 50 1.01 8.84 -14.47
N GLY A 51 2.15 8.26 -14.85
CA GLY A 51 3.44 8.67 -14.29
C GLY A 51 4.63 7.97 -14.92
N HIS A 52 5.79 8.14 -14.29
CA HIS A 52 7.02 7.47 -14.66
C HIS A 52 7.37 6.47 -13.57
N PHE A 53 7.12 5.18 -13.73
CA PHE A 53 7.38 4.23 -12.64
C PHE A 53 8.74 3.55 -12.81
N SER A 54 9.03 3.08 -14.03
CA SER A 54 10.25 2.37 -14.36
C SER A 54 11.30 3.23 -15.07
N ASN A 55 10.88 4.34 -15.70
CA ASN A 55 11.75 5.16 -16.54
C ASN A 55 11.20 6.59 -16.70
N LYS A 56 12.02 7.60 -16.39
CA LYS A 56 11.68 9.04 -16.50
C LYS A 56 11.34 9.55 -17.91
N ARG A 57 11.57 8.76 -18.96
CA ARG A 57 11.34 9.14 -20.37
C ARG A 57 10.07 8.52 -20.96
N LYS A 58 9.43 7.60 -20.24
CA LYS A 58 8.28 6.87 -20.74
C LYS A 58 7.16 7.01 -19.74
N THR A 59 6.05 7.56 -20.19
CA THR A 59 4.80 7.52 -19.45
C THR A 59 4.32 6.08 -19.35
N GLU A 60 3.95 5.68 -18.14
CA GLU A 60 3.42 4.37 -17.79
C GLU A 60 2.17 4.60 -16.95
N TYR A 61 1.41 3.53 -16.71
CA TYR A 61 0.14 3.62 -15.99
C TYR A 61 0.10 2.62 -14.85
N LEU A 62 -0.43 3.05 -13.72
CA LEU A 62 -0.80 2.18 -12.60
C LEU A 62 -2.32 2.24 -12.44
N ALA A 63 -2.99 1.10 -12.52
CA ALA A 63 -4.38 0.99 -12.14
C ALA A 63 -4.46 0.39 -10.74
N VAL A 64 -5.23 1.04 -9.87
CA VAL A 64 -5.59 0.56 -8.54
C VAL A 64 -7.08 0.22 -8.63
N CYS A 65 -7.38 -1.07 -8.62
CA CYS A 65 -8.75 -1.56 -8.64
C CYS A 65 -9.16 -1.90 -7.22
N ALA A 66 -10.11 -1.15 -6.68
CA ALA A 66 -10.74 -1.44 -5.40
C ALA A 66 -12.12 -2.07 -5.66
N PRO A 67 -12.57 -3.05 -4.87
CA PRO A 67 -13.99 -3.30 -4.72
C PRO A 67 -14.65 -2.01 -4.20
N GLY A 68 -15.54 -1.46 -5.01
CA GLY A 68 -16.27 -0.25 -4.67
C GLY A 68 -17.25 -0.46 -3.52
N GLY A 69 -17.56 0.62 -2.83
CA GLY A 69 -18.54 0.60 -1.74
C GLY A 69 -17.91 0.57 -0.35
N ASP A 70 -18.49 1.39 0.52
CA ASP A 70 -18.40 1.22 1.96
C ASP A 70 -18.81 -0.22 2.27
N PHE A 71 -17.88 -1.12 2.57
CA PHE A 71 -18.25 -2.39 3.18
C PHE A 71 -18.98 -2.03 4.48
N PRO A 72 -20.32 -2.17 4.57
CA PRO A 72 -21.11 -1.51 5.59
C PRO A 72 -21.09 -2.25 6.93
N PHE A 73 -20.07 -3.08 7.16
CA PHE A 73 -19.96 -3.92 8.34
C PHE A 73 -18.76 -3.49 9.18
N GLY A 74 -19.10 -2.85 10.30
CA GLY A 74 -18.15 -2.53 11.34
C GLY A 74 -17.38 -3.76 11.83
N PHE A 75 -16.15 -3.51 12.25
CA PHE A 75 -15.38 -4.31 13.20
C PHE A 75 -15.07 -5.78 12.88
N TYR A 76 -15.44 -6.34 11.73
CA TYR A 76 -15.13 -7.74 11.40
C TYR A 76 -14.64 -7.93 9.95
N ASP A 77 -13.40 -8.43 9.84
CA ASP A 77 -12.84 -9.24 8.76
C ASP A 77 -13.09 -8.78 7.30
N GLY A 78 -12.09 -8.14 6.70
CA GLY A 78 -11.97 -8.12 5.23
C GLY A 78 -11.67 -6.75 4.69
N MET A 79 -10.39 -6.38 4.66
CA MET A 79 -10.01 -5.28 3.78
C MET A 79 -10.37 -5.66 2.34
N PRO A 80 -10.88 -4.70 1.56
CA PRO A 80 -11.05 -4.89 0.14
C PRO A 80 -9.71 -5.34 -0.47
N ILE A 81 -9.75 -6.40 -1.29
CA ILE A 81 -8.57 -6.85 -2.02
C ILE A 81 -8.37 -5.88 -3.18
N TYR A 82 -7.34 -5.06 -3.08
CA TYR A 82 -6.92 -4.20 -4.16
C TYR A 82 -6.09 -5.01 -5.15
N LEU A 83 -6.32 -4.75 -6.43
CA LEU A 83 -5.43 -5.21 -7.48
C LEU A 83 -4.64 -4.01 -8.00
N LEU A 84 -3.32 -4.10 -7.90
CA LEU A 84 -2.40 -3.15 -8.50
C LEU A 84 -1.96 -3.70 -9.86
N LEU A 85 -2.19 -2.95 -10.93
CA LEU A 85 -1.83 -3.33 -12.29
C LEU A 85 -0.94 -2.27 -12.91
N LYS A 86 0.26 -2.67 -13.35
CA LYS A 86 1.20 -1.78 -14.02
C LYS A 86 1.22 -2.05 -15.52
N TYR A 87 1.02 -0.99 -16.28
CA TYR A 87 1.08 -0.98 -17.73
C TYR A 87 2.31 -0.22 -18.22
N ASN A 88 2.91 -0.68 -19.31
CA ASN A 88 3.96 0.07 -19.97
C ASN A 88 3.39 1.20 -20.85
N ALA A 89 4.26 1.99 -21.47
CA ALA A 89 3.89 3.09 -22.38
C ALA A 89 3.03 2.68 -23.59
N ASN A 90 2.97 1.39 -23.92
CA ASN A 90 2.16 0.89 -25.02
C ASN A 90 0.79 0.36 -24.53
N GLY A 91 0.42 0.60 -23.27
CA GLY A 91 -0.81 0.10 -22.66
C GLY A 91 -0.82 -1.41 -22.38
N LYS A 92 0.34 -2.08 -22.47
CA LYS A 92 0.44 -3.52 -22.17
C LYS A 92 0.69 -3.74 -20.68
N LEU A 93 -0.11 -4.60 -20.05
CA LEU A 93 0.12 -5.07 -18.68
C LEU A 93 1.49 -5.74 -18.58
N VAL A 94 2.32 -5.30 -17.64
CA VAL A 94 3.69 -5.81 -17.46
C VAL A 94 3.97 -6.34 -16.05
N TRP A 95 3.13 -5.98 -15.07
CA TRP A 95 3.22 -6.46 -13.70
C TRP A 95 1.87 -6.27 -13.01
N TYR A 96 1.55 -7.13 -12.05
CA TYR A 96 0.41 -6.96 -11.16
C TYR A 96 0.72 -7.53 -9.77
N LYS A 97 -0.01 -7.09 -8.76
CA LYS A 97 -0.01 -7.66 -7.41
C LYS A 97 -1.37 -7.49 -6.75
N GLN A 98 -1.84 -8.53 -6.08
CA GLN A 98 -2.94 -8.44 -5.14
C GLN A 98 -2.41 -7.89 -3.81
N TRP A 99 -3.08 -6.88 -3.28
CA TRP A 99 -2.71 -6.23 -2.03
C TRP A 99 -3.95 -5.78 -1.27
N TYR A 100 -3.92 -5.84 0.05
CA TYR A 100 -4.98 -5.32 0.92
C TYR A 100 -4.68 -3.88 1.35
N ALA A 101 -4.46 -2.96 0.40
CA ALA A 101 -4.01 -1.62 0.75
C ALA A 101 -4.56 -0.54 -0.15
N ILE A 102 -4.86 0.61 0.47
CA ILE A 102 -4.98 1.87 -0.25
C ILE A 102 -3.61 2.21 -0.84
N ALA A 103 -3.59 2.62 -2.11
CA ALA A 103 -2.38 3.00 -2.80
C ALA A 103 -2.35 4.50 -3.11
N GLU A 104 -1.21 5.12 -2.88
CA GLU A 104 -0.86 6.48 -3.26
C GLU A 104 0.35 6.42 -4.21
N VAL A 105 0.41 7.35 -5.17
CA VAL A 105 1.53 7.46 -6.11
C VAL A 105 2.22 8.80 -5.91
N LYS A 106 3.52 8.76 -5.64
CA LYS A 106 4.32 9.97 -5.36
C LYS A 106 5.78 9.74 -5.76
N ASP A 107 6.42 10.74 -6.36
CA ASP A 107 7.89 10.76 -6.52
C ASP A 107 8.47 11.26 -5.19
N ILE A 108 8.97 10.34 -4.36
CA ILE A 108 9.39 10.65 -2.98
C ILE A 108 10.83 11.12 -2.90
N ASN A 109 11.66 10.79 -3.89
CA ASN A 109 13.09 11.09 -3.92
C ASN A 109 13.48 12.11 -4.99
N ASN A 110 12.50 12.63 -5.73
CA ASN A 110 12.66 13.62 -6.80
C ASN A 110 13.57 13.13 -7.95
N ASP A 111 13.60 11.82 -8.22
CA ASP A 111 14.41 11.24 -9.32
C ASP A 111 13.70 11.26 -10.68
N GLY A 112 12.46 11.77 -10.70
CA GLY A 112 11.58 11.79 -11.85
C GLY A 112 10.85 10.46 -12.08
N LYS A 113 10.84 9.57 -11.09
CA LYS A 113 10.01 8.37 -11.05
C LYS A 113 9.11 8.39 -9.81
N SER A 114 7.88 7.93 -9.99
CA SER A 114 6.94 7.78 -8.91
C SER A 114 7.05 6.40 -8.27
N GLU A 115 7.09 6.39 -6.95
CA GLU A 115 6.89 5.22 -6.10
C GLU A 115 5.40 4.99 -5.83
N VAL A 116 5.09 3.77 -5.40
CA VAL A 116 3.76 3.37 -4.95
C VAL A 116 3.82 3.13 -3.45
N ILE A 117 3.06 3.93 -2.70
CA ILE A 117 2.91 3.82 -1.25
C ILE A 117 1.63 3.04 -0.99
N CYS A 118 1.72 1.95 -0.23
CA CYS A 118 0.60 1.11 0.13
C CYS A 118 0.38 1.12 1.64
N LYS A 119 -0.87 1.34 2.07
CA LYS A 119 -1.28 1.31 3.48
C LYS A 119 -2.40 0.28 3.69
N ALA A 120 -2.13 -0.75 4.48
CA ALA A 120 -3.10 -1.75 4.90
C ALA A 120 -3.42 -1.59 6.40
N ASN A 121 -4.66 -1.88 6.78
CA ASN A 121 -5.13 -1.94 8.16
C ASN A 121 -6.11 -3.10 8.32
N ARG A 122 -5.86 -4.03 9.23
CA ARG A 122 -6.78 -5.12 9.54
C ARG A 122 -7.04 -5.16 11.03
N CYS A 123 -8.29 -4.99 11.41
CA CYS A 123 -8.74 -5.13 12.78
C CYS A 123 -9.69 -6.33 12.91
N LYS A 124 -9.47 -7.14 13.94
CA LYS A 124 -10.34 -8.26 14.30
C LYS A 124 -10.41 -8.36 15.82
N ASP A 125 -11.61 -8.32 16.37
CA ASP A 125 -11.84 -8.41 17.82
C ASP A 125 -10.93 -7.44 18.60
N GLY A 126 -10.91 -6.16 18.19
CA GLY A 126 -10.08 -5.12 18.81
C GLY A 126 -8.56 -5.28 18.69
N LYS A 127 -8.08 -6.29 17.95
CA LYS A 127 -6.67 -6.46 17.55
C LYS A 127 -6.47 -5.91 16.15
N CYS A 128 -5.72 -4.84 16.04
CA CYS A 128 -5.40 -4.22 14.76
C CYS A 128 -3.97 -4.55 14.33
N THR A 129 -3.77 -4.69 13.03
CA THR A 129 -2.47 -4.79 12.37
C THR A 129 -2.44 -3.79 11.24
N PHE A 130 -1.31 -3.11 11.05
CA PHE A 130 -1.15 -2.13 9.98
C PHE A 130 0.11 -2.45 9.22
N GLU A 131 0.07 -2.27 7.91
CA GLU A 131 1.22 -2.45 7.03
C GLU A 131 1.40 -1.17 6.23
N TYR A 132 2.62 -0.66 6.25
CA TYR A 132 3.01 0.44 5.39
C TYR A 132 4.15 -0.04 4.51
N SER A 133 4.00 0.10 3.19
CA SER A 133 5.03 -0.32 2.26
C SER A 133 5.22 0.68 1.13
N ILE A 134 6.44 0.77 0.63
CA ILE A 134 6.79 1.62 -0.51
C ILE A 134 7.49 0.75 -1.55
N MET A 135 6.98 0.82 -2.78
CA MET A 135 7.54 0.11 -3.92
C MET A 135 8.07 1.07 -4.98
N SER A 136 9.23 0.73 -5.54
CA SER A 136 9.75 1.33 -6.77
C SER A 136 9.69 0.31 -7.92
N PHE A 137 9.76 0.76 -9.16
CA PHE A 137 9.77 -0.13 -10.32
C PHE A 137 11.06 -0.04 -11.13
N SER A 138 11.54 -1.20 -11.59
CA SER A 138 12.60 -1.32 -12.58
C SER A 138 12.14 -2.25 -13.71
N GLY A 139 11.67 -1.63 -14.79
CA GLY A 139 11.06 -2.32 -15.93
C GLY A 139 9.76 -3.03 -15.54
N LYS A 140 9.82 -4.36 -15.42
CA LYS A 140 8.69 -5.23 -15.03
C LYS A 140 8.77 -5.72 -13.57
N LYS A 141 9.80 -5.31 -12.82
CA LYS A 141 10.01 -5.73 -11.44
C LYS A 141 9.58 -4.62 -10.50
N ALA A 142 8.75 -4.94 -9.52
CA ALA A 142 8.54 -4.13 -8.34
C ALA A 142 9.63 -4.47 -7.31
N ASN A 143 10.23 -3.46 -6.69
CA ASN A 143 11.18 -3.62 -5.60
C ASN A 143 10.58 -2.97 -4.35
N MET A 144 10.52 -3.73 -3.26
CA MET A 144 10.20 -3.17 -1.95
C MET A 144 11.38 -2.33 -1.48
N ILE A 145 11.15 -1.05 -1.21
CA ILE A 145 12.21 -0.12 -0.80
C ILE A 145 12.07 0.33 0.66
N TYR A 146 10.89 0.12 1.25
CA TYR A 146 10.60 0.28 2.67
C TYR A 146 9.35 -0.53 3.03
N GLU A 147 9.35 -1.17 4.20
CA GLU A 147 8.17 -1.81 4.77
C GLU A 147 8.21 -1.70 6.30
N ASN A 148 7.03 -1.55 6.92
CA ASN A 148 6.86 -1.72 8.35
C ASN A 148 5.56 -2.48 8.65
N HIS A 149 5.54 -3.09 9.82
CA HIS A 149 4.41 -3.82 10.35
C HIS A 149 4.12 -3.31 11.76
N SER A 150 2.91 -2.78 11.93
CA SER A 150 2.38 -2.26 13.18
C SER A 150 1.31 -3.18 13.72
N PHE A 151 1.06 -3.08 15.02
CA PHE A 151 -0.12 -3.68 15.64
C PHE A 151 -0.62 -2.82 16.80
N ASP A 152 -1.90 -2.94 17.11
CA ASP A 152 -2.52 -2.32 18.28
C ASP A 152 -3.52 -3.29 18.91
N ASN A 153 -3.21 -3.78 20.10
CA ASN A 153 -4.08 -4.65 20.91
C ASN A 153 -4.55 -3.95 22.19
N SER A 154 -4.38 -2.62 22.31
CA SER A 154 -4.74 -1.87 23.51
C SER A 154 -6.23 -1.98 23.85
N GLY A 155 -7.09 -2.22 22.86
CA GLY A 155 -8.53 -2.40 23.04
C GLY A 155 -8.97 -3.74 23.66
N VAL A 156 -8.08 -4.73 23.79
CA VAL A 156 -8.41 -6.07 24.31
C VAL A 156 -7.48 -6.57 25.41
N MET A 157 -6.84 -5.65 26.13
CA MET A 157 -5.88 -5.99 27.18
C MET A 157 -6.52 -6.81 28.32
N ASP A 158 -7.79 -6.58 28.65
CA ASP A 158 -8.46 -7.23 29.78
C ASP A 158 -8.71 -8.74 29.53
N ASP A 159 -8.79 -9.14 28.27
CA ASP A 159 -8.93 -10.55 27.86
C ASP A 159 -7.57 -11.26 27.72
N MET A 160 -6.47 -10.52 27.85
CA MET A 160 -5.11 -11.03 27.70
C MET A 160 -4.46 -11.26 29.06
N GLN A 161 -3.75 -12.38 29.21
CA GLN A 161 -2.94 -12.66 30.42
C GLN A 161 -1.61 -11.89 30.39
N LEU A 162 -1.68 -10.56 30.44
CA LEU A 162 -0.54 -9.66 30.34
C LEU A 162 0.19 -9.47 31.67
N LYS A 163 1.49 -9.22 31.59
CA LYS A 163 2.35 -8.80 32.70
C LYS A 163 2.79 -7.36 32.46
N LYS A 164 3.03 -6.63 33.56
CA LYS A 164 3.57 -5.27 33.49
C LYS A 164 4.86 -5.27 32.64
N GLY A 165 4.90 -4.39 31.64
CA GLY A 165 5.99 -4.28 30.68
C GLY A 165 5.78 -5.04 29.36
N ASP A 166 4.72 -5.84 29.21
CA ASP A 166 4.39 -6.47 27.93
C ASP A 166 3.98 -5.41 26.89
N THR A 167 4.50 -5.51 25.66
CA THR A 167 4.10 -4.60 24.57
C THR A 167 2.70 -4.95 24.08
N VAL A 168 1.77 -4.00 24.20
CA VAL A 168 0.38 -4.15 23.76
C VAL A 168 0.08 -3.43 22.45
N SER A 169 0.88 -2.43 22.11
CA SER A 169 0.77 -1.70 20.85
C SER A 169 2.15 -1.28 20.35
N LYS A 170 2.32 -1.32 19.03
CA LYS A 170 3.46 -0.75 18.31
C LYS A 170 2.95 -0.20 16.98
N VAL A 171 2.76 1.10 16.92
CA VAL A 171 2.23 1.81 15.75
C VAL A 171 3.35 2.62 15.09
N HIS A 172 3.51 2.42 13.79
CA HIS A 172 4.45 3.14 12.95
C HIS A 172 3.71 4.20 12.14
N GLU A 173 3.92 5.46 12.46
CA GLU A 173 3.43 6.60 11.68
C GLU A 173 4.52 7.05 10.72
N VAL A 174 4.20 7.09 9.43
CA VAL A 174 5.16 7.45 8.38
C VAL A 174 4.75 8.76 7.71
N SER A 175 5.71 9.69 7.66
CA SER A 175 5.60 10.96 6.95
C SER A 175 6.83 11.20 6.08
N PHE A 176 6.76 12.22 5.23
CA PHE A 176 7.89 12.65 4.41
C PHE A 176 8.17 14.12 4.65
N SER A 177 9.41 14.44 5.01
CA SER A 177 9.91 15.80 5.23
C SER A 177 11.37 15.89 4.81
N ASP A 178 11.79 17.07 4.38
CA ASP A 178 13.19 17.40 4.12
C ASP A 178 13.84 17.84 5.44
N GLU A 179 14.47 16.88 6.12
CA GLU A 179 15.00 17.02 7.49
C GLU A 179 16.34 17.75 7.54
N ASP A 180 17.11 17.73 6.45
CA ASP A 180 18.42 18.37 6.36
C ASP A 180 18.49 19.57 5.39
N ASN A 181 17.36 19.93 4.77
CA ASN A 181 17.19 21.04 3.82
C ASN A 181 18.02 20.87 2.53
N ASP A 182 18.17 19.64 2.03
CA ASP A 182 18.86 19.34 0.78
C ASP A 182 17.92 19.29 -0.45
N GLY A 183 16.61 19.44 -0.23
CA GLY A 183 15.57 19.39 -1.26
C GLY A 183 15.06 17.98 -1.59
N VAL A 184 15.52 16.95 -0.86
CA VAL A 184 15.06 15.56 -0.96
C VAL A 184 14.28 15.22 0.31
N SER A 185 13.10 14.64 0.17
CA SER A 185 12.34 14.20 1.36
C SER A 185 12.93 12.91 1.95
N GLU A 186 13.22 12.93 3.24
CA GLU A 186 13.39 11.73 4.04
C GLU A 186 12.06 11.10 4.40
N LEU A 187 12.10 9.78 4.66
CA LEU A 187 11.02 9.10 5.35
C LEU A 187 11.22 9.28 6.85
N VAL A 188 10.26 9.92 7.51
CA VAL A 188 10.25 10.08 8.96
C VAL A 188 9.24 9.10 9.54
N GLU A 189 9.75 8.20 10.36
CA GLU A 189 8.98 7.18 11.06
C GLU A 189 8.91 7.53 12.55
N THR A 190 7.70 7.73 13.05
CA THR A 190 7.40 7.83 14.48
C THR A 190 6.85 6.50 14.95
N VAL A 191 7.53 5.86 15.89
CA VAL A 191 7.12 4.58 16.49
C VAL A 191 6.54 4.86 17.87
N LEU A 192 5.22 4.67 18.00
CA LEU A 192 4.49 4.75 19.25
C LEU A 192 4.38 3.34 19.83
N ILE A 193 4.96 3.12 21.01
CA ILE A 193 4.98 1.82 21.71
C ILE A 193 4.22 1.97 23.02
N SER A 194 3.19 1.16 23.21
CA SER A 194 2.47 1.08 24.49
C SER A 194 2.82 -0.22 25.21
N TYR A 195 3.20 -0.09 26.48
CA TYR A 195 3.46 -1.21 27.38
C TYR A 195 2.33 -1.33 28.39
N TYR A 196 1.92 -2.54 28.71
CA TYR A 196 0.93 -2.80 29.75
C TYR A 196 1.47 -2.36 31.12
N ASP A 197 0.72 -1.52 31.86
CA ASP A 197 1.07 -1.07 33.22
C ASP A 197 0.04 -1.50 34.28
N GLY A 198 -0.92 -2.34 33.89
CA GLY A 198 -1.99 -2.84 34.75
C GLY A 198 -3.35 -2.76 34.07
N PRO A 199 -4.43 -3.22 34.74
CA PRO A 199 -5.77 -3.24 34.15
C PRO A 199 -6.20 -1.86 33.65
N GLY A 200 -6.52 -1.78 32.36
CA GLY A 200 -6.89 -0.54 31.66
C GLY A 200 -5.80 0.54 31.60
N LYS A 201 -4.52 0.21 31.82
CA LYS A 201 -3.41 1.19 31.86
C LYS A 201 -2.27 0.81 30.94
N THR A 202 -1.72 1.81 30.26
CA THR A 202 -0.49 1.71 29.48
C THR A 202 0.53 2.76 29.90
N GLU A 203 1.80 2.44 29.68
CA GLU A 203 2.91 3.38 29.64
C GLU A 203 3.35 3.50 28.18
N ASP A 204 3.37 4.72 27.64
CA ASP A 204 3.66 4.97 26.24
C ASP A 204 5.08 5.51 26.06
N LYS A 205 5.74 5.08 24.99
CA LYS A 205 7.05 5.53 24.54
C LYS A 205 6.98 5.90 23.07
N GLU A 206 7.66 7.00 22.72
CA GLU A 206 7.80 7.45 21.35
C GLU A 206 9.28 7.34 20.91
N GLU A 207 9.50 6.82 19.72
CA GLU A 207 10.80 6.83 19.05
C GLU A 207 10.67 7.45 17.66
N ARG A 208 11.54 8.40 17.33
CA ARG A 208 11.59 9.02 16.01
C ARG A 208 12.80 8.53 15.23
N ILE A 209 12.58 8.06 14.01
CA ILE A 209 13.61 7.52 13.12
C ILE A 209 13.53 8.25 11.78
N VAL A 210 14.66 8.77 11.32
CA VAL A 210 14.77 9.42 10.01
C VAL A 210 15.49 8.46 9.07
N TRP A 211 14.94 8.26 7.89
CA TRP A 211 15.47 7.36 6.88
C TRP A 211 15.79 8.12 5.59
N LYS A 212 17.03 8.01 5.13
CA LYS A 212 17.48 8.62 3.87
C LYS A 212 17.37 7.64 2.71
N TYR A 213 16.91 8.11 1.56
CA TYR A 213 16.87 7.29 0.35
C TYR A 213 18.24 7.24 -0.32
N ARG A 214 18.88 6.07 -0.35
CA ARG A 214 20.21 5.85 -0.94
C ARG A 214 20.26 4.53 -1.68
N ASN A 215 20.90 4.53 -2.86
CA ASN A 215 21.12 3.32 -3.65
C ASN A 215 19.87 2.47 -3.90
N GLY A 216 18.71 3.12 -4.05
CA GLY A 216 17.45 2.45 -4.35
C GLY A 216 16.65 1.95 -3.14
N LYS A 217 17.02 2.31 -1.90
CA LYS A 217 16.31 1.91 -0.67
C LYS A 217 16.44 2.96 0.43
N PHE A 218 15.59 2.86 1.46
CA PHE A 218 15.72 3.67 2.67
C PHE A 218 16.75 3.08 3.64
N GLU A 219 17.62 3.93 4.18
CA GLU A 219 18.67 3.59 5.15
C GLU A 219 18.57 4.52 6.37
N LYS A 220 18.80 3.99 7.59
CA LYS A 220 18.86 4.76 8.84
C LYS A 220 20.14 5.59 8.93
#